data_AF-A0AAW9ED07-F1
#
_entry.id   AF-A0AAW9ED07-F1
#
_cell.length_a   1.000
_cell.length_b   1.000
_cell.length_c   1.000
_cell.angle_alpha   90.00
_cell.angle_beta   90.00
_cell.angle_gamma   90.00
#
_symmetry.space_group_name_H-M   'P 1'
#
loop_
_entity.id
_entity.type
_entity.pdbx_description
1 polymer ?
#
loop_
_entity_poly.entity_id
_entity_poly.type
_entity_poly.pdbx_seq_one_letter_code
_entity_poly.pdbx_strand_id
1 'polypeptide(L)'
;VQESREEPVWLAPRQMPQLAPLFSRMMLGKSRSDKIVTTLDAGLQRQLEELAQNWKGRLPARSSLAMIVVDHTDMSVRGWVGSIDM
;
A
#
# COMPACT_ATOMS: atom_id res chain seq x y z
N VAL A 1 41.34 -15.91 20.65
CA VAL A 1 40.27 -14.92 20.41
C VAL A 1 40.02 -14.94 18.90
N GLN A 2 39.26 -15.94 18.44
CA GLN A 2 37.88 -15.78 17.95
C GLN A 2 37.84 -15.07 16.59
N GLU A 3 38.20 -15.81 15.54
CA GLU A 3 37.77 -15.55 14.17
C GLU A 3 36.25 -15.75 14.09
N SER A 4 35.50 -14.66 14.26
CA SER A 4 34.08 -14.62 13.92
C SER A 4 33.94 -14.72 12.40
N ARG A 5 33.69 -15.94 11.92
CA ARG A 5 33.29 -16.19 10.53
C ARG A 5 31.89 -15.63 10.34
N GLU A 6 31.76 -14.64 9.46
CA GLU A 6 30.49 -14.10 9.02
C GLU A 6 29.72 -15.22 8.29
N GLU A 7 28.76 -15.84 8.99
CA GLU A 7 27.85 -16.78 8.36
C GLU A 7 26.97 -16.04 7.35
N PRO A 8 26.81 -16.57 6.12
CA PRO A 8 25.88 -16.00 5.15
C PRO A 8 24.45 -16.16 5.70
N VAL A 9 23.89 -15.06 6.21
CA VAL A 9 22.48 -15.02 6.59
C VAL A 9 21.65 -15.14 5.32
N TRP A 10 21.04 -16.31 5.13
CA TRP A 10 20.01 -16.52 4.12
C TRP A 10 18.75 -15.75 4.55
N LEU A 11 18.68 -14.47 4.19
CA LEU A 11 17.44 -13.72 4.33
C LEU A 11 16.42 -14.33 3.37
N ALA A 12 15.29 -14.81 3.89
CA ALA A 12 14.14 -15.13 3.06
C ALA A 12 13.86 -13.93 2.13
N PRO A 13 13.48 -14.18 0.86
CA PRO A 13 13.25 -13.09 -0.08
C PRO A 13 12.28 -12.09 0.54
N ARG A 14 12.70 -10.82 0.60
CA ARG A 14 11.91 -9.76 1.20
C ARG A 14 10.58 -9.69 0.45
N GLN A 15 9.51 -10.18 1.08
CA GLN A 15 8.17 -9.94 0.57
C GLN A 15 7.94 -8.44 0.62
N MET A 16 7.87 -7.82 -0.56
CA MET A 16 7.47 -6.42 -0.61
C MET A 16 6.01 -6.34 -0.17
N PRO A 17 5.67 -5.51 0.82
CA PRO A 17 4.28 -5.33 1.20
C PRO A 17 3.52 -4.82 -0.02
N GLN A 18 2.46 -5.55 -0.42
CA GLN A 18 1.57 -5.13 -1.50
C GLN A 18 0.61 -4.07 -0.97
N LEU A 19 1.10 -2.84 -0.86
CA LEU A 19 0.27 -1.68 -0.53
C LEU A 19 -0.46 -1.18 -1.78
N ALA A 20 -1.67 -0.66 -1.57
CA ALA A 20 -2.55 -0.10 -2.58
C ALA A 20 -2.75 -1.02 -3.81
N PRO A 21 -3.20 -2.29 -3.64
CA PRO A 21 -3.29 -3.25 -4.75
C PRO A 21 -4.25 -2.80 -5.85
N LEU A 22 -5.38 -2.21 -5.47
CA LEU A 22 -6.37 -1.65 -6.40
C LEU A 22 -5.83 -0.41 -7.14
N PHE A 23 -5.05 0.44 -6.47
CA PHE A 23 -4.38 1.59 -7.11
C PHE A 23 -3.34 1.12 -8.11
N SER A 24 -2.52 0.13 -7.71
CA SER A 24 -1.48 -0.46 -8.56
C SER A 24 -2.07 -1.03 -9.83
N ARG A 25 -3.20 -1.75 -9.74
CA ARG A 25 -3.93 -2.25 -10.91
C ARG A 25 -4.45 -1.13 -11.81
N MET A 26 -5.00 -0.06 -11.23
CA MET A 26 -5.42 1.12 -11.99
C MET A 26 -4.24 1.74 -12.74
N MET A 27 -3.09 1.88 -12.08
CA MET A 27 -1.90 2.49 -12.67
C MET A 27 -1.29 1.65 -13.79
N LEU A 28 -1.30 0.32 -13.66
CA LEU A 28 -0.92 -0.60 -14.74
C LEU A 28 -1.79 -0.45 -15.99
N GLY A 29 -3.08 -0.09 -15.83
CA GLY A 29 -3.95 0.23 -16.97
C GLY A 29 -3.69 1.60 -17.60
N LYS A 30 -3.09 2.53 -16.85
CA LYS A 30 -2.87 3.92 -17.28
C LYS A 30 -1.48 4.19 -17.85
N SER A 31 -0.47 3.42 -17.47
CA SER A 31 0.91 3.60 -17.91
C SER A 31 1.53 2.31 -18.41
N ARG A 32 2.34 2.42 -19.46
CA ARG A 32 3.17 1.33 -20.00
C ARG A 32 4.64 1.45 -19.58
N SER A 33 4.96 2.39 -18.69
CA SER A 33 6.32 2.60 -18.22
C SER A 33 6.78 1.45 -17.33
N ASP A 34 8.06 1.08 -17.46
CA ASP A 34 8.68 0.03 -16.64
C ASP A 34 8.74 0.40 -15.15
N LYS A 35 8.73 1.70 -14.84
CA LYS A 35 8.68 2.22 -13.47
C LYS A 35 7.65 3.34 -13.37
N ILE A 36 6.68 3.16 -12.48
CA ILE A 36 5.68 4.17 -12.14
C ILE A 36 6.03 4.72 -10.76
N VAL A 37 6.44 5.99 -10.71
CA VAL A 37 6.63 6.70 -9.44
C VAL A 37 5.29 7.33 -9.04
N THR A 38 4.89 7.13 -7.79
CA THR A 38 3.62 7.62 -7.25
C THR A 38 3.91 8.60 -6.12
N THR A 39 2.94 9.45 -5.80
CA THR A 39 3.00 10.37 -4.66
C THR A 39 2.50 9.72 -3.36
N LEU A 40 2.14 8.43 -3.39
CA LEU A 40 1.61 7.73 -2.24
C LEU A 40 2.68 7.62 -1.15
N ASP A 41 2.29 7.99 0.05
CA ASP A 41 3.07 7.77 1.24
C ASP A 41 2.81 6.35 1.76
N ALA A 42 3.84 5.51 1.78
CA ALA A 42 3.70 4.10 2.15
C ALA A 42 3.23 3.91 3.61
N GLY A 43 3.62 4.80 4.52
CA GLY A 43 3.21 4.75 5.92
C GLY A 43 1.73 5.08 6.08
N LEU A 44 1.30 6.19 5.47
CA LEU A 44 -0.09 6.62 5.45
C LEU A 44 -0.99 5.60 4.75
N GLN A 45 -0.56 5.06 3.61
CA GLN A 45 -1.29 4.06 2.86
C GLN A 45 -1.59 2.83 3.71
N ARG A 46 -0.59 2.32 4.43
CA ARG A 46 -0.75 1.18 5.34
C ARG A 46 -1.77 1.49 6.45
N GLN A 47 -1.68 2.66 7.07
CA GLN A 47 -2.62 3.07 8.12
C GLN A 47 -4.05 3.19 7.60
N LEU A 48 -4.24 3.70 6.38
CA LEU A 48 -5.55 3.77 5.74
C LEU A 48 -6.13 2.40 5.46
N GLU A 49 -5.32 1.45 4.99
CA GLU A 49 -5.76 0.07 4.78
C GLU A 49 -6.12 -0.62 6.09
N GLU A 50 -5.30 -0.46 7.14
CA GLU A 50 -5.60 -0.96 8.48
C GLU A 50 -6.93 -0.38 9.02
N LEU A 51 -7.15 0.93 8.85
CA LEU A 51 -8.40 1.58 9.21
C LEU A 51 -9.58 1.00 8.41
N ALA A 52 -9.42 0.86 7.11
CA ALA A 52 -10.48 0.36 6.24
C ALA A 52 -10.86 -1.09 6.58
N GLN A 53 -9.90 -1.94 6.93
CA GLN A 53 -10.14 -3.30 7.43
C GLN A 53 -10.88 -3.30 8.77
N ASN A 54 -10.52 -2.41 9.70
CA ASN A 54 -11.24 -2.27 10.98
C ASN A 54 -12.70 -1.85 10.79
N TRP A 55 -13.02 -1.15 9.71
CA TRP A 55 -14.38 -0.73 9.36
C TRP A 55 -15.19 -1.82 8.64
N LYS A 56 -14.53 -2.81 8.01
CA LYS A 56 -15.21 -3.89 7.26
C LYS A 56 -16.26 -4.61 8.10
N GLY A 57 -15.98 -4.88 9.37
CA GLY A 57 -16.93 -5.53 10.28
C GLY A 57 -18.10 -4.66 10.75
N ARG A 58 -18.08 -3.35 10.45
CA ARG A 58 -19.09 -2.38 10.87
C ARG A 58 -19.99 -1.92 9.73
N LEU A 59 -19.63 -2.21 8.49
CA LEU A 59 -20.44 -1.79 7.35
C LEU A 59 -21.66 -2.70 7.16
N PRO A 60 -22.81 -2.15 6.74
CA PRO A 60 -23.96 -2.95 6.33
C PRO A 60 -23.61 -3.90 5.18
N ALA A 61 -24.35 -5.00 5.06
CA ALA A 61 -24.17 -5.95 3.96
C ALA A 61 -24.21 -5.24 2.59
N ARG A 62 -23.30 -5.61 1.68
CA ARG A 62 -23.17 -5.05 0.32
C ARG A 62 -22.78 -3.56 0.28
N SER A 63 -22.12 -3.06 1.33
CA SER A 63 -21.60 -1.69 1.36
C SER A 63 -20.09 -1.68 1.18
N SER A 64 -19.60 -0.72 0.41
CA SER A 64 -18.18 -0.49 0.14
C SER A 64 -17.70 0.82 0.78
N LEU A 65 -16.40 0.90 1.07
CA LEU A 65 -15.72 2.09 1.58
C LEU A 65 -14.57 2.45 0.64
N ALA A 66 -14.52 3.73 0.26
CA ALA A 66 -13.39 4.32 -0.42
C ALA A 66 -12.85 5.53 0.38
N MET A 67 -11.54 5.70 0.38
CA MET A 67 -10.84 6.78 1.08
C MET A 67 -9.76 7.36 0.16
N ILE A 68 -9.60 8.68 0.17
CA ILE A 68 -8.50 9.36 -0.51
C ILE A 68 -7.93 10.42 0.42
N VAL A 69 -6.60 10.49 0.50
CA VAL A 69 -5.90 11.52 1.25
C VAL A 69 -5.04 12.30 0.26
N VAL A 70 -5.17 13.62 0.31
CA VAL A 70 -4.53 14.55 -0.61
C VAL A 70 -3.77 15.59 0.22
N ASP A 71 -2.55 15.92 -0.20
CA ASP A 71 -1.83 17.07 0.36
C ASP A 71 -2.49 18.35 -0.15
N HIS A 72 -2.92 19.21 0.77
CA HIS A 72 -3.62 20.45 0.46
C HIS A 72 -2.77 21.52 -0.25
N THR A 73 -1.44 21.39 -0.22
CA THR A 73 -0.49 22.38 -0.77
C THR A 73 -0.30 22.20 -2.26
N ASP A 74 -0.04 20.96 -2.69
CA ASP A 74 0.28 20.62 -4.08
C ASP A 74 -0.79 19.73 -4.75
N MET A 75 -1.86 19.38 -4.02
CA MET A 75 -2.93 18.49 -4.44
C MET A 75 -2.45 17.07 -4.80
N SER A 76 -1.28 16.65 -4.31
CA SER A 76 -0.76 15.31 -4.52
C SER A 76 -1.54 14.26 -3.71
N VAL A 77 -1.85 13.13 -4.33
CA VAL A 77 -2.53 12.03 -3.63
C VAL A 77 -1.50 11.30 -2.76
N ARG A 78 -1.69 11.35 -1.44
CA ARG A 78 -0.79 10.74 -0.44
C ARG A 78 -1.28 9.37 0.03
N GLY A 79 -2.56 9.07 -0.11
CA GLY A 79 -3.15 7.79 0.28
C GLY A 79 -4.43 7.50 -0.50
N TRP A 80 -4.69 6.22 -0.77
CA TRP A 80 -5.79 5.80 -1.63
C TRP A 80 -6.31 4.40 -1.25
N VAL A 81 -7.61 4.28 -1.00
CA VAL A 81 -8.34 3.01 -0.79
C VAL A 81 -9.59 3.06 -1.67
N GLY A 82 -9.69 2.16 -2.64
CA GLY A 82 -10.81 2.16 -3.60
C GLY A 82 -12.01 1.29 -3.21
N SER A 83 -11.79 0.26 -2.40
CA SER A 83 -12.81 -0.62 -1.85
C SER A 83 -12.20 -1.50 -0.75
N ILE A 84 -13.02 -1.92 0.21
CA ILE A 84 -12.64 -2.90 1.26
C ILE A 84 -13.17 -4.32 1.00
N ASP A 85 -13.95 -4.50 -0.05
CA ASP A 85 -14.49 -5.79 -0.49
C ASP A 85 -13.48 -6.61 -1.31
N MET A 86 -12.19 -6.46 -1.01
CA MET A 86 -11.10 -7.26 -1.60
C MET A 86 -11.16 -8.72 -1.17
#